data_AF-A0A561CTK3-F1
#
_entry.id   AF-A0A561CTK3-F1
#
_cell.length_a   1.000
_cell.length_b   1.000
_cell.length_c   1.000
_cell.angle_alpha   90.00
_cell.angle_beta   90.00
_cell.angle_gamma   90.00
#
_symmetry.space_group_name_H-M   'P 1'
#
loop_
_entity.id
_entity.type
_entity.pdbx_description
1 polymer ?
#
loop_
_entity_poly.entity_id
_entity_poly.type
_entity_poly.pdbx_seq_one_letter_code
_entity_poly.pdbx_strand_id
1 'polypeptide(L)'
;MVRMNALAFEKLVNEHGEATFKYILSLTRQKELAEDLFQEVLLSAYLAYPSIKEQSKYKSWLFMIALNKCRDFWRKEKKSKHFWREEVFAYSVLFEPHSIPEEEVLDKYSREQMAEKVRTLPDIYRDPIFLYYYQDLSLLEIAEKSNLPMSTVKTRMRRAKERLRPKMQSLA
;
A
#
# COMPACT_ATOMS: atom_id res chain seq x y z
N MET A 1 12.92 -14.05 -26.92
CA MET A 1 13.08 -13.89 -25.45
C MET A 1 12.42 -12.62 -24.91
N VAL A 2 12.66 -11.43 -25.49
CA VAL A 2 12.07 -10.14 -25.02
C VAL A 2 10.53 -10.11 -25.05
N ARG A 3 9.88 -10.63 -26.10
CA ARG A 3 8.41 -10.65 -26.23
C ARG A 3 7.68 -11.50 -25.16
N MET A 4 8.29 -12.59 -24.69
CA MET A 4 7.69 -13.42 -23.62
C MET A 4 7.70 -12.70 -22.27
N ASN A 5 8.70 -11.85 -22.03
CA ASN A 5 8.81 -11.11 -20.77
C ASN A 5 7.77 -9.98 -20.68
N ALA A 6 7.47 -9.34 -21.82
CA ALA A 6 6.43 -8.31 -21.92
C ALA A 6 5.02 -8.86 -21.61
N LEU A 7 4.63 -9.99 -22.20
CA LEU A 7 3.33 -10.62 -21.97
C LEU A 7 3.16 -11.07 -20.51
N ALA A 8 4.22 -11.62 -19.91
CA ALA A 8 4.18 -12.06 -18.53
C ALA A 8 4.09 -10.86 -17.55
N PHE A 9 4.76 -9.76 -17.85
CA PHE A 9 4.64 -8.52 -17.08
C PHE A 9 3.26 -7.88 -17.24
N GLU A 10 2.70 -7.86 -18.45
CA GLU A 10 1.34 -7.37 -18.71
C GLU A 10 0.31 -8.12 -17.85
N LYS A 11 0.44 -9.45 -17.73
CA LYS A 11 -0.41 -10.26 -16.84
C LYS A 11 -0.30 -9.82 -15.38
N LEU A 12 0.92 -9.59 -14.88
CA LEU A 12 1.15 -9.07 -13.52
C LEU A 12 0.47 -7.71 -13.31
N VAL A 13 0.55 -6.81 -14.28
CA VAL A 13 -0.08 -5.48 -14.21
C VAL A 13 -1.60 -5.59 -14.26
N ASN A 14 -2.15 -6.44 -15.12
CA ASN A 14 -3.60 -6.65 -15.19
C ASN A 14 -4.16 -7.24 -13.89
N GLU A 15 -3.42 -8.15 -13.24
CA GLU A 15 -3.87 -8.80 -11.99
C GLU A 15 -3.69 -7.92 -10.73
N HIS A 16 -2.67 -7.05 -10.70
CA HIS A 16 -2.29 -6.35 -9.46
C HIS A 16 -2.20 -4.83 -9.58
N GLY A 17 -2.27 -4.28 -10.79
CA GLY A 17 -2.08 -2.86 -11.08
C GLY A 17 -3.13 -1.99 -10.40
N GLU A 18 -4.41 -2.35 -10.51
CA GLU A 18 -5.50 -1.56 -9.90
C GLU A 18 -5.36 -1.50 -8.37
N ALA A 19 -5.07 -2.64 -7.72
CA ALA A 19 -4.87 -2.69 -6.28
C ALA A 19 -3.65 -1.87 -5.85
N THR A 20 -2.58 -1.89 -6.65
CA THR A 20 -1.36 -1.09 -6.42
C THR A 20 -1.65 0.41 -6.58
N PHE A 21 -2.38 0.81 -7.62
CA PHE A 21 -2.80 2.19 -7.82
C PHE A 21 -3.67 2.69 -6.67
N LYS A 22 -4.68 1.91 -6.25
CA LYS A 22 -5.52 2.25 -5.09
C LYS A 22 -4.70 2.39 -3.81
N TYR A 23 -3.66 1.56 -3.64
CA TYR A 23 -2.74 1.69 -2.51
C TYR A 23 -1.94 2.99 -2.56
N ILE A 24 -1.35 3.33 -3.71
CA ILE A 24 -0.63 4.60 -3.92
C ILE A 24 -1.57 5.78 -3.65
N LEU A 25 -2.79 5.77 -4.22
CA LEU A 25 -3.79 6.80 -3.99
C LEU A 25 -4.16 6.94 -2.51
N SER A 26 -4.22 5.84 -1.75
CA SER A 26 -4.47 5.88 -0.31
C SER A 26 -3.34 6.53 0.50
N LEU A 27 -2.11 6.53 -0.04
CA LEU A 27 -0.93 7.14 0.56
C LEU A 27 -0.77 8.60 0.14
N THR A 28 -1.04 8.94 -1.11
CA THR A 28 -0.84 10.30 -1.66
C THR A 28 -2.05 11.20 -1.43
N ARG A 29 -3.26 10.63 -1.44
CA ARG A 29 -4.55 11.35 -1.39
C ARG A 29 -4.75 12.41 -2.49
N GLN A 30 -3.95 12.34 -3.55
CA GLN A 30 -4.02 13.20 -4.73
C GLN A 30 -3.93 12.31 -5.97
N LYS A 31 -4.88 12.46 -6.89
CA LYS A 31 -5.04 11.56 -8.03
C LYS A 31 -3.88 11.72 -9.02
N GLU A 32 -3.55 12.95 -9.39
CA GLU A 32 -2.50 13.26 -10.37
C GLU A 32 -1.15 12.72 -9.87
N LEU A 33 -0.81 13.00 -8.60
CA LEU A 33 0.39 12.47 -7.97
C LEU A 33 0.38 10.93 -7.87
N ALA A 34 -0.79 10.32 -7.65
CA ALA A 34 -0.90 8.87 -7.63
C ALA A 34 -0.63 8.25 -9.01
N GLU A 35 -1.11 8.89 -10.07
CA GLU A 35 -0.87 8.47 -11.47
C GLU A 35 0.61 8.56 -11.81
N ASP A 36 1.27 9.67 -11.49
CA ASP A 36 2.71 9.87 -11.71
C ASP A 36 3.54 8.81 -10.98
N LEU A 37 3.26 8.61 -9.69
CA LEU A 37 3.97 7.61 -8.89
C LEU A 37 3.68 6.18 -9.37
N PHE A 38 2.46 5.90 -9.82
CA PHE A 38 2.12 4.59 -10.36
C PHE A 38 2.89 4.28 -11.65
N GLN A 39 3.06 5.28 -12.53
CA GLN A 39 3.91 5.12 -13.71
C GLN A 39 5.37 4.80 -13.34
N GLU A 40 5.93 5.52 -12.35
CA GLU A 40 7.27 5.22 -11.84
C GLU A 40 7.40 3.81 -11.25
N VAL A 41 6.34 3.33 -10.59
CA VAL A 41 6.26 1.98 -10.04
C VAL A 41 6.25 0.94 -11.15
N LEU A 42 5.42 1.12 -12.18
CA LEU A 42 5.36 0.22 -13.32
C LEU A 42 6.70 0.14 -14.06
N LEU A 43 7.36 1.27 -14.28
CA LEU A 43 8.69 1.30 -14.89
C LEU A 43 9.72 0.55 -14.05
N SER A 44 9.75 0.82 -12.74
CA SER A 44 10.69 0.16 -11.81
C SER A 44 10.41 -1.34 -11.71
N ALA A 45 9.13 -1.72 -11.69
CA ALA A 45 8.71 -3.11 -11.68
C ALA A 45 9.10 -3.80 -12.98
N TYR A 46 8.90 -3.20 -14.15
CA TYR A 46 9.30 -3.79 -15.43
C TYR A 46 10.80 -4.08 -15.48
N LEU A 47 11.62 -3.13 -15.04
CA LEU A 47 13.08 -3.29 -14.99
C LEU A 47 13.52 -4.38 -14.01
N ALA A 48 12.83 -4.51 -12.87
CA ALA A 48 13.14 -5.50 -11.84
C ALA A 48 12.44 -6.85 -12.04
N TYR A 49 11.48 -6.96 -12.96
CA TYR A 49 10.67 -8.15 -13.20
C TYR A 49 11.49 -9.44 -13.44
N PRO A 50 12.63 -9.42 -14.17
CA PRO A 50 13.44 -10.63 -14.33
C PRO A 50 13.98 -11.23 -13.01
N SER A 51 14.04 -10.44 -11.93
CA SER A 51 14.56 -10.87 -10.63
C SER A 51 13.54 -11.62 -9.77
N ILE A 52 12.24 -11.39 -9.99
CA ILE A 52 11.18 -12.04 -9.22
C ILE A 52 10.74 -13.32 -9.93
N LYS A 53 10.97 -14.48 -9.29
CA LYS A 53 10.66 -15.80 -9.88
C LYS A 53 9.39 -16.43 -9.31
N GLU A 54 8.95 -15.95 -8.15
CA GLU A 54 7.86 -16.56 -7.39
C GLU A 54 6.57 -15.77 -7.60
N GLN A 55 5.64 -16.33 -8.38
CA GLN A 55 4.39 -15.65 -8.77
C GLN A 55 3.49 -15.31 -7.57
N SER A 56 3.48 -16.15 -6.54
CA SER A 56 2.74 -15.91 -5.28
C SER A 56 3.14 -14.60 -4.60
N LYS A 57 4.35 -14.09 -4.87
CA LYS A 57 4.90 -12.86 -4.27
C LYS A 57 4.74 -11.63 -5.14
N TYR A 58 4.16 -11.74 -6.34
CA TYR A 58 4.06 -10.61 -7.28
C TYR A 58 3.31 -9.42 -6.68
N LYS A 59 2.16 -9.67 -6.05
CA LYS A 59 1.37 -8.64 -5.39
C LYS A 59 2.18 -7.92 -4.30
N SER A 60 2.75 -8.66 -3.35
CA SER A 60 3.50 -8.06 -2.24
C SER A 60 4.80 -7.38 -2.67
N TRP A 61 5.45 -7.89 -3.72
CA TRP A 61 6.60 -7.27 -4.36
C TRP A 61 6.26 -5.93 -5.03
N LEU A 62 5.18 -5.88 -5.82
CA LEU A 62 4.74 -4.66 -6.52
C LEU A 62 4.35 -3.56 -5.52
N PHE A 63 3.65 -3.93 -4.44
CA PHE A 63 3.29 -3.02 -3.37
C PHE A 63 4.49 -2.47 -2.61
N MET A 64 5.56 -3.25 -2.48
CA MET A 64 6.79 -2.77 -1.87
C MET A 64 7.49 -1.74 -2.73
N ILE A 65 7.54 -1.95 -4.05
CA ILE A 65 8.06 -0.95 -5.00
C ILE A 65 7.24 0.34 -4.85
N ALA A 66 5.91 0.23 -4.82
CA ALA A 66 5.01 1.36 -4.61
C ALA A 66 5.28 2.12 -3.31
N LEU A 67 5.39 1.40 -2.20
CA LEU A 67 5.68 2.00 -0.91
C LEU A 67 7.02 2.74 -0.90
N ASN A 68 8.05 2.16 -1.49
CA ASN A 68 9.38 2.77 -1.56
C ASN A 68 9.36 4.03 -2.44
N LYS A 69 8.65 4.02 -3.56
CA LYS A 69 8.45 5.21 -4.43
C LYS A 69 7.72 6.34 -3.71
N CYS A 70 6.61 6.04 -3.03
CA CYS A 70 5.90 7.03 -2.22
C CYS A 70 6.80 7.61 -1.12
N ARG A 71 7.56 6.77 -0.41
CA ARG A 71 8.50 7.23 0.64
C ARG A 71 9.61 8.11 0.08
N ASP A 72 10.17 7.76 -1.07
CA ASP A 72 11.21 8.53 -1.74
C ASP A 72 10.69 9.89 -2.19
N PHE A 73 9.49 9.94 -2.77
CA PHE A 73 8.80 11.18 -3.09
C PHE A 73 8.64 12.07 -1.84
N TRP A 74 8.06 11.54 -0.76
CA TRP A 74 7.87 12.29 0.47
C TRP A 74 9.19 12.71 1.15
N ARG A 75 10.26 11.94 1.00
CA ARG A 75 11.60 12.31 1.49
C ARG A 75 12.16 13.48 0.69
N LYS A 76 11.98 13.50 -0.63
CA LYS A 76 12.37 14.62 -1.50
C LYS A 76 11.51 15.85 -1.25
N GLU A 77 10.19 15.68 -1.14
CA GLU A 77 9.25 16.74 -0.79
C GLU A 77 9.54 17.33 0.59
N LYS A 78 9.84 16.56 1.63
CA LYS A 78 10.22 17.12 2.94
C LYS A 78 11.52 17.92 2.91
N LYS A 79 12.46 17.56 2.04
CA LYS A 79 13.67 18.35 1.78
C LYS A 79 13.35 19.63 0.99
N SER A 80 12.42 19.56 0.05
CA SER A 80 11.94 20.69 -0.78
C SER A 80 11.05 21.66 0.01
N LYS A 81 10.14 21.16 0.85
CA LYS A 81 9.23 21.93 1.73
C LYS A 81 9.90 22.54 2.96
N HIS A 82 11.18 22.26 3.22
CA HIS A 82 11.97 23.11 4.13
C HIS A 82 12.18 24.52 3.54
N PHE A 83 11.97 24.69 2.22
CA PHE A 83 12.05 25.97 1.51
C PHE A 83 10.70 26.68 1.37
N TRP A 84 9.57 25.95 1.35
CA TRP A 84 8.22 26.52 1.18
C TRP A 84 7.19 25.70 1.96
N ARG A 85 6.51 26.33 2.91
CA ARG A 85 5.49 25.71 3.77
C ARG A 85 4.13 26.31 3.42
N GLU A 86 3.22 25.50 2.88
CA GLU A 86 1.78 25.75 2.98
C GLU A 86 0.93 24.47 2.86
N GLU A 87 -0.32 24.60 3.31
CA GLU A 87 -1.24 23.64 3.90
C GLU A 87 -1.76 22.53 2.96
N VAL A 88 -2.22 21.41 3.55
CA VAL A 88 -2.81 20.27 2.82
C VAL A 88 -4.30 20.19 3.09
N PHE A 89 -5.09 20.43 2.04
CA PHE A 89 -6.53 20.22 1.97
C PHE A 89 -6.91 18.73 2.07
N ALA A 90 -8.05 18.45 2.72
CA ALA A 90 -8.64 17.12 2.84
C ALA A 90 -9.59 16.84 1.67
N TYR A 91 -9.38 15.75 0.93
CA TYR A 91 -10.34 15.21 -0.02
C TYR A 91 -10.79 13.81 0.44
N SER A 92 -12.09 13.65 0.63
CA SER A 92 -12.77 12.38 0.91
C SER A 92 -13.26 11.78 -0.41
N VAL A 93 -12.79 10.58 -0.76
CA VAL A 93 -13.31 9.82 -1.90
C VAL A 93 -14.12 8.63 -1.37
N LEU A 94 -15.43 8.68 -1.64
CA LEU A 94 -16.40 7.62 -1.44
C LEU A 94 -16.15 6.49 -2.46
N PHE A 95 -16.31 5.25 -2.02
CA PHE A 95 -16.20 4.06 -2.87
C PHE A 95 -17.61 3.55 -3.15
N GLU A 96 -18.00 3.39 -4.41
CA GLU A 96 -19.29 2.78 -4.77
C GLU A 96 -19.20 1.24 -4.71
N PRO A 97 -20.22 0.54 -4.17
CA PRO A 97 -20.22 -0.91 -4.09
C PRO A 97 -20.90 -1.53 -5.31
N HIS A 98 -20.19 -2.40 -6.03
CA HIS A 98 -20.82 -3.40 -6.90
C HIS A 98 -21.54 -4.46 -6.04
N SER A 99 -22.74 -4.84 -6.47
CA SER A 99 -23.73 -5.69 -5.81
C SER A 99 -23.26 -7.14 -5.62
N ILE A 100 -23.34 -7.66 -4.40
CA ILE A 100 -22.95 -9.04 -4.04
C ILE A 100 -23.87 -9.55 -2.88
N PRO A 101 -24.22 -10.86 -2.81
CA PRO A 101 -25.26 -11.42 -1.93
C PRO A 101 -25.01 -11.29 -0.41
N GLU A 102 -26.12 -11.31 0.35
CA GLU A 102 -26.26 -10.85 1.75
C GLU A 102 -25.34 -11.50 2.81
N GLU A 103 -24.88 -12.74 2.63
CA GLU A 103 -23.94 -13.39 3.57
C GLU A 103 -22.48 -12.94 3.38
N GLU A 104 -22.08 -12.56 2.16
CA GLU A 104 -20.77 -11.95 1.90
C GLU A 104 -20.73 -10.46 2.31
N VAL A 105 -21.90 -9.82 2.43
CA VAL A 105 -22.04 -8.43 2.85
C VAL A 105 -21.58 -8.23 4.29
N LEU A 106 -21.84 -9.18 5.20
CA LEU A 106 -21.43 -9.08 6.61
C LEU A 106 -19.90 -9.19 6.79
N ASP A 107 -19.25 -10.14 6.11
CA ASP A 107 -17.78 -10.27 6.14
C ASP A 107 -17.09 -9.09 5.42
N LYS A 108 -17.64 -8.64 4.30
CA LYS A 108 -17.16 -7.45 3.58
C LYS A 108 -17.34 -6.18 4.41
N TYR A 109 -18.48 -5.98 5.06
CA TYR A 109 -18.75 -4.82 5.91
C TYR A 109 -17.80 -4.77 7.11
N SER A 110 -17.45 -5.92 7.70
CA SER A 110 -16.42 -6.02 8.73
C SER A 110 -15.01 -5.69 8.20
N ARG A 111 -14.66 -6.20 7.02
CA ARG A 111 -13.38 -5.92 6.34
C ARG A 111 -13.24 -4.47 5.89
N GLU A 112 -14.32 -3.86 5.41
CA GLU A 112 -14.38 -2.46 4.99
C GLU A 112 -14.22 -1.53 6.19
N GLN A 113 -14.95 -1.78 7.27
CA GLN A 113 -14.78 -1.03 8.52
C GLN A 113 -13.36 -1.17 9.08
N MET A 114 -12.78 -2.37 9.03
CA MET A 114 -11.38 -2.58 9.40
C MET A 114 -10.43 -1.78 8.49
N ALA A 115 -10.61 -1.84 7.18
CA ALA A 115 -9.79 -1.10 6.22
C ALA A 115 -9.88 0.41 6.45
N GLU A 116 -11.08 0.93 6.76
CA GLU A 116 -11.29 2.32 7.11
C GLU A 116 -10.57 2.71 8.39
N LYS A 117 -10.68 1.91 9.47
CA LYS A 117 -9.93 2.17 10.70
C LYS A 117 -8.42 2.12 10.47
N VAL A 118 -7.92 1.21 9.63
CA VAL A 118 -6.51 1.16 9.22
C VAL A 118 -6.10 2.42 8.46
N ARG A 119 -6.92 2.95 7.54
CA ARG A 119 -6.65 4.21 6.82
C ARG A 119 -6.49 5.42 7.75
N THR A 120 -7.13 5.42 8.92
CA THR A 120 -6.96 6.50 9.90
C THR A 120 -5.65 6.46 10.68
N LEU A 121 -4.81 5.42 10.51
CA LEU A 121 -3.49 5.37 11.13
C LEU A 121 -2.51 6.29 10.39
N PRO A 122 -1.57 6.95 11.12
CA PRO A 122 -0.39 7.54 10.50
C PRO A 122 0.36 6.50 9.65
N ASP A 123 0.91 6.91 8.49
CA ASP A 123 1.49 6.00 7.49
C ASP A 123 2.54 5.06 8.06
N ILE A 124 3.39 5.57 8.98
CA ILE A 124 4.43 4.79 9.66
C ILE A 124 3.90 3.57 10.44
N TYR A 125 2.62 3.58 10.82
CA TYR A 125 1.92 2.49 11.50
C TYR A 125 0.99 1.73 10.55
N ARG A 126 0.44 2.42 9.54
CA ARG A 126 -0.44 1.84 8.53
C ARG A 126 0.30 0.87 7.62
N ASP A 127 1.46 1.26 7.10
CA ASP A 127 2.22 0.47 6.14
C ASP A 127 2.55 -0.95 6.64
N PRO A 128 3.16 -1.15 7.82
CA PRO A 128 3.50 -2.50 8.27
C PRO A 128 2.27 -3.35 8.59
N ILE A 129 1.16 -2.75 9.07
CA ILE A 129 -0.12 -3.45 9.24
C ILE A 129 -0.66 -3.90 7.88
N PHE A 130 -0.64 -3.00 6.91
CA PHE A 130 -1.16 -3.29 5.57
C PHE A 130 -0.35 -4.40 4.88
N LEU A 131 0.99 -4.30 4.92
CA LEU A 131 1.88 -5.31 4.36
C LEU A 131 1.74 -6.67 5.05
N TYR A 132 1.52 -6.70 6.36
CA TYR A 132 1.38 -7.95 7.10
C TYR A 132 0.02 -8.61 6.85
N TYR A 133 -1.09 -7.87 6.99
CA TYR A 133 -2.43 -8.45 6.97
C TYR A 133 -3.09 -8.53 5.59
N TYR A 134 -2.66 -7.70 4.63
CA TYR A 134 -3.29 -7.63 3.30
C TYR A 134 -2.37 -8.10 2.17
N GLN A 135 -1.08 -8.32 2.47
CA GLN A 135 -0.05 -8.74 1.50
C GLN A 135 0.74 -9.97 1.98
N ASP A 136 0.32 -10.59 3.08
CA ASP A 136 0.88 -11.83 3.65
C ASP A 136 2.41 -11.81 3.87
N LEU A 137 2.98 -10.62 4.09
CA LEU A 137 4.41 -10.50 4.37
C LEU A 137 4.70 -10.78 5.84
N SER A 138 5.74 -11.58 6.08
CA SER A 138 6.30 -11.75 7.42
C SER A 138 6.93 -10.45 7.92
N LEU A 139 7.05 -10.32 9.25
CA LEU A 139 7.75 -9.16 9.84
C LEU A 139 9.20 -9.04 9.36
N LEU A 140 9.83 -10.17 9.02
CA LEU A 140 11.18 -10.24 8.49
C LEU A 140 11.24 -9.67 7.08
N GLU A 141 10.34 -10.11 6.19
CA GLU A 141 10.26 -9.57 4.83
C GLU A 141 9.92 -8.08 4.84
N ILE A 142 9.06 -7.62 5.76
CA ILE A 142 8.77 -6.18 5.91
C ILE A 142 10.03 -5.41 6.33
N ALA A 143 10.79 -5.94 7.29
CA ALA A 143 12.02 -5.31 7.77
C ALA A 143 13.07 -5.19 6.67
N GLU A 144 13.36 -6.29 5.98
CA GLU A 144 14.32 -6.34 4.88
C GLU A 144 13.92 -5.42 3.73
N LYS A 145 12.68 -5.57 3.25
CA LYS A 145 12.22 -4.86 2.05
C LYS A 145 11.93 -3.37 2.28
N SER A 146 11.58 -2.98 3.50
CA SER A 146 11.46 -1.56 3.88
C SER A 146 12.79 -0.94 4.32
N ASN A 147 13.88 -1.70 4.37
CA ASN A 147 15.17 -1.28 4.92
C ASN A 147 15.03 -0.68 6.34
N LEU A 148 14.33 -1.40 7.22
CA LEU A 148 14.09 -1.01 8.61
C LEU A 148 14.58 -2.10 9.56
N PRO A 149 15.10 -1.75 10.75
CA PRO A 149 15.40 -2.74 11.78
C PRO A 149 14.15 -3.54 12.16
N MET A 150 14.31 -4.85 12.35
CA MET A 150 13.23 -5.73 12.84
C MET A 150 12.58 -5.19 14.13
N SER A 151 13.38 -4.62 15.03
CA SER A 151 12.90 -3.96 16.25
C SER A 151 11.95 -2.80 15.95
N THR A 152 12.28 -1.96 14.95
CA THR A 152 11.43 -0.86 14.50
C THR A 152 10.12 -1.36 13.89
N VAL A 153 10.16 -2.42 13.08
CA VAL A 153 8.94 -3.03 12.52
C VAL A 153 8.04 -3.57 13.63
N LYS A 154 8.60 -4.32 14.59
CA LYS A 154 7.87 -4.83 15.76
C LYS A 154 7.24 -3.70 16.58
N THR A 155 7.98 -2.61 16.84
CA THR A 155 7.45 -1.46 17.56
C THR A 155 6.32 -0.78 16.80
N ARG A 156 6.49 -0.55 15.48
CA ARG A 156 5.45 0.07 14.64
C ARG A 156 4.19 -0.80 14.59
N MET A 157 4.32 -2.11 14.46
CA MET A 157 3.21 -3.06 14.51
C MET A 157 2.48 -3.00 15.86
N ARG A 158 3.22 -2.99 16.97
CA ARG A 158 2.63 -2.87 18.31
C ARG A 158 1.84 -1.57 18.46
N ARG A 159 2.43 -0.43 18.10
CA ARG A 159 1.79 0.89 18.15
C ARG A 159 0.58 1.00 17.23
N ALA A 160 0.62 0.35 16.08
CA ALA A 160 -0.50 0.29 15.16
C ALA A 160 -1.68 -0.48 15.78
N LYS A 161 -1.43 -1.67 16.35
CA LYS A 161 -2.45 -2.46 17.07
C LYS A 161 -3.03 -1.71 18.27
N GLU A 162 -2.19 -1.04 19.07
CA GLU A 162 -2.63 -0.19 20.19
C GLU A 162 -3.60 0.91 19.73
N ARG A 163 -3.32 1.55 18.58
CA ARG A 163 -4.17 2.61 18.00
C ARG A 163 -5.44 2.10 17.33
N LEU A 164 -5.45 0.85 16.87
CA LEU A 164 -6.62 0.20 16.27
C LEU A 164 -7.55 -0.39 17.33
N ARG A 165 -7.03 -0.91 18.44
CA ARG A 165 -7.79 -1.56 19.51
C ARG A 165 -9.04 -0.76 19.96
N PRO A 166 -8.97 0.53 20.32
CA PRO A 166 -10.17 1.28 20.71
C PRO A 166 -11.15 1.50 19.54
N LYS A 167 -10.65 1.58 18.31
CA LYS A 167 -11.46 1.74 17.08
C LYS A 167 -12.16 0.44 16.66
N MET A 168 -11.65 -0.70 17.13
CA MET A 168 -12.22 -2.02 16.91
C MET A 168 -13.22 -2.41 18.00
N GLN A 169 -13.06 -1.90 19.23
CA GLN A 169 -14.03 -2.10 20.30
C GLN A 169 -15.35 -1.36 20.06
N SER A 170 -15.36 -0.31 19.24
CA SER A 170 -16.60 0.38 18.82
C SER A 170 -17.38 -0.36 17.73
N LEU A 171 -16.93 -1.55 17.31
CA LEU A 171 -17.58 -2.42 16.32
C LEU A 171 -18.29 -3.63 16.96
N ALA A 172 -18.10 -3.83 18.27
CA ALA A 172 -18.70 -4.89 19.07
C ALA A 172 -19.80 -4.31 19.97
#